data_AF-A0AAU0UK80-F1
#
_entry.id   AF-A0AAU0UK80-F1
#
_cell.length_a   1.000
_cell.length_b   1.000
_cell.length_c   1.000
_cell.angle_alpha   90.00
_cell.angle_beta   90.00
_cell.angle_gamma   90.00
#
_symmetry.space_group_name_H-M   'P 1'
#
loop_
_entity.id
_entity.type
_entity.pdbx_description
1 polymer ?
#
loop_
_entity_poly.entity_id
_entity_poly.type
_entity_poly.pdbx_seq_one_letter_code
_entity_poly.pdbx_strand_id
1 'polypeptide(L)' 'MNNEKKFDKNRVEEEKRGFVIHRMVYFCVITLLAFINLTFSPEFIWFVFPLIGWGLGLTIHYINIRNLV' A
#
# COMPACT_ATOMS: atom_id res chain seq x y z
N MET A 1 -19.87 -22.38 -16.30
CA MET A 1 -18.42 -22.66 -16.43
C MET A 1 -17.57 -21.59 -17.15
N ASN A 2 -17.87 -21.13 -18.38
CA ASN A 2 -17.06 -20.07 -19.03
C ASN A 2 -17.26 -18.65 -18.46
N ASN A 3 -18.46 -18.35 -17.95
CA ASN A 3 -18.79 -17.02 -17.42
C ASN A 3 -18.25 -16.82 -15.98
N GLU A 4 -18.18 -17.90 -15.19
CA GLU A 4 -17.66 -17.88 -13.81
C GLU A 4 -16.15 -17.63 -13.78
N LYS A 5 -15.38 -18.31 -14.64
CA LYS A 5 -13.92 -18.08 -14.75
C LYS A 5 -13.58 -16.67 -15.26
N LYS A 6 -14.48 -16.03 -16.01
CA LYS A 6 -14.29 -14.64 -16.49
C LYS A 6 -14.59 -13.61 -15.41
N PHE A 7 -15.62 -13.85 -14.60
CA PHE A 7 -15.98 -12.99 -13.46
C PHE A 7 -14.90 -13.00 -12.38
N ASP A 8 -14.39 -14.19 -12.03
CA ASP A 8 -13.35 -14.38 -11.03
C ASP A 8 -12.03 -13.68 -11.45
N LYS A 9 -11.66 -13.84 -12.73
CA LYS A 9 -10.46 -13.20 -13.30
C LYS A 9 -10.52 -11.68 -13.27
N ASN A 10 -11.69 -11.07 -13.47
CA ASN A 10 -11.84 -9.61 -13.43
C ASN A 10 -11.67 -9.05 -12.01
N ARG A 11 -12.20 -9.74 -10.98
CA ARG A 11 -12.04 -9.32 -9.58
C ARG A 11 -10.58 -9.35 -9.12
N VAL A 12 -9.86 -10.42 -9.47
CA VAL A 12 -8.44 -10.56 -9.15
C VAL A 12 -7.59 -9.45 -9.79
N GLU A 13 -7.94 -9.01 -11.01
CA GLU A 13 -7.25 -7.92 -11.69
C GLU A 13 -7.55 -6.53 -11.07
N GLU A 14 -8.78 -6.32 -10.58
CA GLU A 14 -9.15 -5.10 -9.87
C GLU A 14 -8.43 -4.98 -8.51
N GLU A 15 -8.34 -6.08 -7.75
CA GLU A 15 -7.63 -6.12 -6.46
C GLU A 15 -6.13 -5.83 -6.63
N LYS A 16 -5.50 -6.42 -7.67
CA LYS A 16 -4.10 -6.12 -8.02
C LYS A 16 -3.90 -4.65 -8.37
N ARG A 17 -4.80 -4.06 -9.15
CA ARG A 17 -4.74 -2.63 -9.51
C ARG A 17 -4.88 -1.73 -8.28
N GLY A 18 -5.82 -2.05 -7.39
CA GLY A 18 -5.99 -1.34 -6.11
C GLY A 18 -4.72 -1.37 -5.26
N PHE A 19 -4.06 -2.53 -5.17
CA PHE A 19 -2.80 -2.69 -4.45
C PHE A 19 -1.65 -1.86 -5.04
N VAL A 20 -1.53 -1.83 -6.37
CA VAL A 20 -0.49 -1.03 -7.06
C VAL A 20 -0.71 0.47 -6.82
N ILE A 21 -1.96 0.94 -6.93
CA ILE A 21 -2.30 2.35 -6.67
C ILE A 21 -2.01 2.70 -5.21
N HIS A 22 -2.41 1.85 -4.27
CA HIS A 22 -2.16 2.07 -2.85
C HIS A 22 -0.66 2.16 -2.55
N ARG A 23 0.17 1.31 -3.17
CA ARG A 23 1.63 1.36 -3.02
C ARG A 23 2.24 2.65 -3.61
N MET A 24 1.76 3.10 -4.77
CA MET A 24 2.17 4.39 -5.35
C MET A 24 1.84 5.56 -4.42
N VAL A 25 0.59 5.61 -3.92
CA VAL A 25 0.13 6.65 -3.00
C VAL A 25 0.95 6.61 -1.71
N TYR A 26 1.22 5.43 -1.16
CA TYR A 26 2.08 5.25 0.01
C TYR A 26 3.46 5.89 -0.19
N PHE A 27 4.16 5.60 -1.30
CA PHE A 27 5.47 6.21 -1.57
C PHE A 27 5.39 7.73 -1.74
N CYS A 28 4.39 8.24 -2.46
CA CYS A 28 4.21 9.68 -2.64
C CYS A 28 3.97 10.39 -1.31
N VAL A 29 3.09 9.85 -0.46
CA VAL A 29 2.76 10.43 0.84
C VAL A 29 3.97 10.39 1.77
N ILE A 30 4.67 9.26 1.88
CA ILE A 30 5.88 9.15 2.71
C ILE A 30 6.96 10.14 2.27
N THR A 31 7.18 10.30 0.96
CA THR A 31 8.18 11.25 0.43
C THR A 31 7.81 12.69 0.78
N LEU A 32 6.53 13.05 0.62
CA LEU A 32 6.02 14.37 0.99
C LEU A 32 6.16 14.63 2.50
N LEU A 33 5.80 13.66 3.33
CA LEU A 33 5.92 13.76 4.79
C LEU A 33 7.38 13.85 5.23
N ALA A 34 8.28 13.08 4.62
CA ALA A 34 9.71 13.17 4.89
C ALA A 34 10.24 14.57 4.54
N PHE A 35 9.83 15.14 3.41
CA PHE A 35 10.22 16.50 3.03
C PHE A 35 9.71 17.54 4.03
N ILE A 36 8.44 17.45 4.44
CA ILE A 36 7.85 18.34 5.44
C ILE A 36 8.58 18.18 6.78
N ASN A 37 8.82 16.95 7.22
CA ASN A 37 9.49 16.67 8.49
C ASN A 37 10.89 17.26 8.54
N LEU A 38 11.70 17.02 7.51
CA LEU A 38 13.07 17.53 7.44
C LEU A 38 13.12 19.06 7.30
N THR A 39 12.09 19.67 6.69
CA THR A 39 12.03 21.12 6.51
C THR A 39 11.55 21.86 7.77
N PHE A 40 10.51 21.35 8.44
CA PHE A 40 9.86 22.06 9.55
C PHE A 40 10.30 21.59 10.93
N SER A 41 10.73 20.34 11.08
CA SER A 41 11.09 19.76 12.37
C SER A 41 12.17 18.67 12.22
N PRO A 42 13.39 19.04 11.79
CA PRO A 42 14.47 18.07 11.58
C PRO A 42 14.92 17.39 12.89
N GLU A 43 14.67 18.02 14.04
CA GLU A 43 15.03 17.48 15.36
C GLU A 43 14.16 16.29 15.78
N PHE A 44 12.97 16.12 15.19
CA PHE A 44 12.06 15.04 15.53
C PHE A 44 11.52 14.34 14.28
N ILE A 45 12.00 13.14 14.00
CA ILE A 45 11.67 12.36 12.81
C ILE A 45 10.29 11.69 12.95
N TRP A 46 9.22 12.44 12.70
CA TRP A 46 7.85 11.93 12.86
C TRP A 46 7.32 11.17 11.64
N PHE A 47 7.92 11.33 10.45
CA PHE A 47 7.45 10.61 9.26
C PHE A 47 7.65 9.08 9.36
N VAL A 48 8.46 8.61 10.31
CA VAL A 48 8.69 7.17 10.54
C VAL A 48 7.44 6.47 11.09
N PHE A 49 6.57 7.17 11.80
CA PHE A 49 5.33 6.60 12.33
C PHE A 49 4.37 6.16 11.20
N PRO A 50 4.01 7.01 10.22
CA PRO A 50 3.24 6.57 9.07
C PRO A 50 4.03 5.59 8.18
N LEU A 51 5.36 5.72 8.08
CA LEU A 51 6.18 4.74 7.35
C LEU A 51 5.98 3.32 7.90
N ILE A 52 6.18 3.13 9.19
CA ILE A 52 6.10 1.83 9.85
C ILE A 52 4.63 1.40 9.99
N GLY A 53 3.74 2.27 10.45
CA GLY A 53 2.34 1.96 10.69
C GLY A 53 1.60 1.56 9.42
N TRP A 54 1.73 2.34 8.34
CA TRP A 54 1.08 2.01 7.06
C TRP A 54 1.84 0.90 6.32
N GLY A 55 3.17 0.81 6.47
CA GLY A 55 3.97 -0.27 5.88
C GLY A 55 3.63 -1.64 6.46
N LEU A 56 3.34 -1.72 7.76
CA LEU A 56 2.86 -2.94 8.42
C LEU A 56 1.48 -3.36 7.89
N GLY A 57 0.55 -2.41 7.74
CA GLY A 57 -0.77 -2.67 7.14
C GLY A 57 -0.67 -3.24 5.72
N LEU A 58 0.23 -2.68 4.89
CA LEU A 58 0.48 -3.17 3.54
C LEU A 58 1.06 -4.58 3.53
N THR A 59 1.98 -4.86 4.46
CA THR A 59 2.63 -6.18 4.58
C THR A 59 1.62 -7.25 4.98
N ILE A 60 0.72 -6.95 5.93
CA ILE A 60 -0.37 -7.86 6.34
C ILE A 60 -1.32 -8.11 5.18
N HIS A 61 -1.69 -7.08 4.41
CA HIS A 61 -2.58 -7.24 3.26
C HIS A 61 -1.93 -8.07 2.14
N TYR A 62 -0.64 -7.87 1.88
CA TYR A 62 0.15 -8.65 0.93
C TYR A 62 0.25 -10.13 1.33
N ILE A 63 0.51 -10.42 2.61
CA ILE A 63 0.55 -11.78 3.15
C ILE A 63 -0.83 -12.44 3.05
N ASN A 64 -1.91 -11.71 3.37
CA ASN A 64 -3.27 -12.21 3.30
C ASN A 64 -3.69 -12.57 1.85
N ILE A 65 -3.32 -11.74 0.88
CA ILE A 65 -3.53 -12.05 -0.56
C ILE A 65 -2.70 -13.26 -1.00
N ARG A 66 -1.51 -13.46 -0.42
CA ARG A 66 -0.59 -14.56 -0.78
C ARG A 66 -0.90 -15.90 -0.10
N ASN A 67 -1.52 -15.92 1.08
CA ASN A 67 -1.83 -17.14 1.84
C ASN A 67 -3.18 -17.79 1.48
N LEU A 68 -3.84 -17.35 0.40
CA LEU A 68 -5.04 -17.97 -0.16
C LEU A 68 -4.72 -18.83 -1.41
N VAL A 69 -3.51 -19.41 -1.47
CA VAL A 69 -3.08 -20.41 -2.49
C VAL A 69 -2.63 -21.68 -1.78
#